data_AF-U5HBJ0-F1
#
_entry.id   AF-U5HBJ0-F1
#
_cell.length_a   1.000
_cell.length_b   1.000
_cell.length_c   1.000
_cell.angle_alpha   90.00
_cell.angle_beta   90.00
_cell.angle_gamma   90.00
#
_symmetry.space_group_name_H-M   'P 1'
#
loop_
_entity.id
_entity.type
_entity.pdbx_description
1 polymer ?
#
loop_
_entity_poly.entity_id
_entity_poly.type
_entity_poly.pdbx_seq_one_letter_code
_entity_poly.pdbx_strand_id
1 'polypeptide(L)'
;MSQIKTTDVYAFSIGPSPFPLRQIAQLSINVQPSIDLSTTEAPGVYRHFVQSSHDRTFSQTQTPPLARPYGPLLSIPTTPRPLRIVIGTHGSSSRTEHLRSIARRLASDAYLYGRVDSIIQDDVPFLEKEHIVGESNVVLLGDSFSNSVTNKWGKDGRVPVTFLSPSAIKVHDRVFQAKHQGIIYLAAHPFCSSCLTLVLSGTESLGLERACRFFPFRTGVSLPEWVVSSGAEDGQKGGIETAGFWGRDWGWSESISFL
;
A
#
# COMPACT_ATOMS: atom_id res chain seq x y z
N MET A 1 -20.53 -18.21 29.31
CA MET A 1 -20.01 -18.11 27.93
C MET A 1 -19.81 -16.64 27.60
N SER A 2 -18.64 -16.24 27.13
CA SER A 2 -18.46 -14.94 26.47
C SER A 2 -18.51 -15.17 24.96
N GLN A 3 -19.39 -14.48 24.25
CA GLN A 3 -19.48 -14.54 22.80
C GLN A 3 -18.97 -13.22 22.23
N ILE A 4 -18.04 -13.30 21.27
CA ILE A 4 -17.53 -12.17 20.53
C ILE A 4 -17.94 -12.38 19.07
N LYS A 5 -18.45 -11.33 18.42
CA LYS A 5 -18.84 -11.35 17.01
C LYS A 5 -17.99 -10.35 16.24
N THR A 6 -17.29 -10.82 15.23
CA THR A 6 -16.41 -10.04 14.34
C THR A 6 -16.62 -10.50 12.90
N THR A 7 -16.33 -9.63 11.93
CA THR A 7 -16.32 -9.93 10.50
C THR A 7 -14.92 -9.73 9.93
N ASP A 8 -14.61 -10.36 8.79
CA ASP A 8 -13.34 -10.22 8.04
C ASP A 8 -12.06 -10.45 8.86
N VAL A 9 -12.12 -11.42 9.79
CA VAL A 9 -10.95 -11.83 10.58
C VAL A 9 -10.15 -12.85 9.78
N TYR A 10 -8.91 -12.49 9.43
CA TYR A 10 -7.95 -13.42 8.79
C TYR A 10 -7.03 -14.09 9.79
N ALA A 11 -6.84 -13.47 10.95
CA ALA A 11 -6.05 -14.01 12.03
C ALA A 11 -6.39 -13.29 13.33
N PHE A 12 -6.24 -13.97 14.45
CA PHE A 12 -6.40 -13.38 15.77
C PHE A 12 -5.49 -14.08 16.77
N SER A 13 -5.36 -13.49 17.95
CA SER A 13 -4.68 -14.11 19.07
C SER A 13 -5.52 -14.05 20.33
N ILE A 14 -5.35 -15.05 21.18
CA ILE A 14 -5.90 -15.07 22.53
C ILE A 14 -4.71 -14.90 23.46
N GLY A 15 -4.69 -13.76 24.16
CA GLY A 15 -3.67 -13.46 25.15
C GLY A 15 -3.81 -14.30 26.41
N PRO A 16 -2.76 -14.37 27.24
CA PRO A 16 -2.85 -14.99 28.55
C PRO A 16 -3.95 -14.33 29.36
N SER A 17 -4.79 -15.13 30.01
CA SER A 17 -5.83 -14.59 30.90
C SER A 17 -5.15 -13.76 32.01
N PRO A 18 -5.53 -12.49 32.22
CA PRO A 18 -5.03 -11.70 33.35
C PRO A 18 -5.45 -12.29 34.70
N PHE A 19 -6.40 -13.23 34.70
CA PHE A 19 -6.87 -13.94 35.88
C PHE A 19 -6.63 -15.45 35.72
N PRO A 20 -5.79 -16.09 36.56
CA PRO A 20 -5.48 -17.52 36.46
C PRO A 20 -6.69 -18.45 36.62
N LEU A 21 -7.84 -17.93 37.08
CA LEU A 21 -9.04 -18.69 37.41
C LEU A 21 -10.01 -18.95 36.24
N ARG A 22 -9.76 -18.39 35.04
CA ARG A 22 -10.57 -18.68 33.84
C ARG A 22 -9.68 -19.21 32.72
N GLN A 23 -9.42 -20.51 32.75
CA GLN A 23 -8.89 -21.21 31.59
C GLN A 23 -10.01 -21.36 30.55
N ILE A 24 -9.77 -20.85 29.34
CA ILE A 24 -10.62 -21.15 28.19
C ILE A 24 -10.25 -22.57 27.76
N ALA A 25 -11.10 -23.55 28.07
CA ALA A 25 -10.86 -24.95 27.73
C ALA A 25 -11.19 -25.26 26.26
N GLN A 26 -12.18 -24.57 25.70
CA GLN A 26 -12.63 -24.78 24.33
C GLN A 26 -12.91 -23.46 23.63
N LEU A 27 -12.51 -23.38 22.37
CA LEU A 27 -12.81 -22.28 21.47
C LEU A 27 -13.62 -22.79 20.28
N SER A 28 -14.84 -22.28 20.13
CA SER A 28 -15.66 -22.54 18.95
C SER A 28 -15.58 -21.35 18.01
N ILE A 29 -15.18 -21.60 16.76
CA ILE A 29 -15.08 -20.58 15.71
C ILE A 29 -16.05 -20.95 14.59
N ASN A 30 -17.07 -20.12 14.39
CA ASN A 30 -18.12 -20.37 13.40
C ASN A 30 -18.76 -21.77 13.56
N VAL A 31 -18.83 -22.55 12.48
CA VAL A 31 -19.36 -23.93 12.42
C VAL A 31 -18.25 -25.00 12.54
N GLN A 32 -17.03 -24.61 12.87
CA GLN A 32 -15.90 -25.53 12.96
C GLN A 32 -15.96 -26.36 14.25
N PRO A 33 -15.39 -27.57 14.25
CA PRO A 33 -15.17 -28.31 15.48
C PRO A 33 -14.45 -27.45 16.51
N SER A 34 -14.87 -27.55 17.77
CA SER A 34 -14.24 -26.80 18.87
C SER A 34 -12.76 -27.13 18.96
N ILE A 35 -11.93 -26.10 19.00
CA ILE A 35 -10.49 -26.23 19.21
C ILE A 35 -10.25 -26.40 20.71
N ASP A 36 -9.62 -27.50 21.07
CA ASP A 36 -9.22 -27.77 22.45
C ASP A 36 -8.03 -26.90 22.82
N LEU A 37 -8.22 -26.11 23.88
CA LEU A 37 -7.29 -25.14 24.42
C LEU A 37 -6.75 -25.58 25.79
N SER A 38 -7.06 -26.80 26.24
CA SER A 38 -6.62 -27.36 27.52
C SER A 38 -5.14 -27.77 27.56
N THR A 39 -4.43 -27.77 26.42
CA THR A 39 -3.02 -28.14 26.36
C THR A 39 -2.14 -27.17 27.16
N THR A 40 -1.30 -27.77 28.01
CA THR A 40 -0.36 -27.11 28.94
C THR A 40 0.77 -26.41 28.19
N GLU A 41 0.50 -25.23 27.63
CA GLU A 41 1.56 -24.29 27.26
C GLU A 41 1.88 -23.38 28.44
N ALA A 42 3.13 -22.91 28.50
CA ALA A 42 3.64 -22.11 29.60
C ALA A 42 2.73 -20.87 29.87
N PRO A 43 2.47 -20.54 31.15
CA PRO A 43 1.70 -19.35 31.49
C PRO A 43 2.37 -18.10 30.88
N GLY A 44 1.57 -17.28 30.18
CA GLY A 44 2.04 -16.01 29.58
C GLY A 44 2.16 -16.00 28.06
N VAL A 45 1.89 -17.10 27.36
CA VAL A 45 2.03 -17.18 25.90
C VAL A 45 0.72 -16.83 25.17
N TYR A 46 0.81 -16.05 24.09
CA TYR A 46 -0.31 -15.80 23.18
C TYR A 46 -0.53 -17.02 22.29
N ARG A 47 -1.80 -17.43 22.15
CA ARG A 47 -2.18 -18.44 21.17
C ARG A 47 -2.66 -17.77 19.90
N HIS A 48 -2.05 -18.10 18.78
CA HIS A 48 -2.31 -17.49 17.50
C HIS A 48 -3.15 -18.40 16.61
N PHE A 49 -4.11 -17.80 15.91
CA PHE A 49 -5.01 -18.50 14.99
C PHE A 49 -4.98 -17.80 13.65
N VAL A 50 -4.83 -18.56 12.57
CA VAL A 50 -4.81 -18.04 11.20
C VAL A 50 -5.87 -18.75 10.39
N GLN A 51 -6.58 -17.97 9.58
CA GLN A 51 -7.56 -18.48 8.65
C GLN A 51 -6.87 -19.10 7.44
N SER A 52 -7.25 -20.34 7.13
CA SER A 52 -6.90 -21.01 5.89
C SER A 52 -7.57 -20.32 4.70
N SER A 53 -6.79 -20.12 3.63
CA SER A 53 -7.25 -19.47 2.40
C SER A 53 -8.25 -20.32 1.61
N HIS A 54 -8.32 -21.63 1.84
CA HIS A 54 -9.11 -22.55 1.03
C HIS A 54 -10.53 -22.77 1.55
N ASP A 55 -10.69 -22.91 2.86
CA ASP A 55 -11.92 -23.39 3.50
C ASP A 55 -12.41 -22.45 4.61
N ARG A 56 -11.75 -21.29 4.79
CA ARG A 56 -12.04 -20.30 5.83
C ARG A 56 -11.99 -20.89 7.26
N THR A 57 -11.34 -22.05 7.43
CA THR A 57 -11.13 -22.65 8.75
C THR A 57 -9.98 -21.98 9.49
N PHE A 58 -10.00 -21.99 10.82
CA PHE A 58 -8.91 -21.44 11.62
C PHE A 58 -8.11 -22.58 12.23
N SER A 59 -6.79 -22.51 12.09
CA SER A 59 -5.86 -23.41 12.75
C SER A 59 -4.96 -22.64 13.70
N GLN A 60 -4.59 -23.29 14.81
CA GLN A 60 -3.60 -22.73 15.72
C GLN A 60 -2.22 -22.77 15.06
N THR A 61 -1.49 -21.67 15.18
CA THR A 61 -0.09 -21.55 14.73
C THR A 61 0.77 -21.11 15.91
N GLN A 62 2.01 -21.59 15.95
CA GLN A 62 3.00 -21.19 16.96
C GLN A 62 3.61 -19.82 16.62
N THR A 63 3.67 -19.49 15.34
CA THR A 63 4.14 -18.18 14.88
C THR A 63 2.97 -17.19 14.86
N PRO A 64 3.15 -15.97 15.39
CA PRO A 64 2.16 -14.93 15.23
C PRO A 64 1.86 -14.76 13.74
N PRO A 65 0.58 -14.49 13.39
CA PRO A 65 0.26 -14.10 12.03
C PRO A 65 1.14 -12.90 11.71
N LEU A 66 1.87 -12.95 10.60
CA LEU A 66 2.62 -11.78 10.16
C LEU A 66 1.63 -10.61 10.16
N ALA A 67 1.95 -9.59 10.95
CA ALA A 67 1.25 -8.32 10.89
C ALA A 67 1.19 -7.93 9.41
N ARG A 68 0.06 -7.36 8.98
CA ARG A 68 -0.09 -6.91 7.59
C ARG A 68 1.17 -6.11 7.26
N PRO A 69 2.03 -6.60 6.35
CA PRO A 69 3.43 -6.16 6.32
C PRO A 69 3.58 -4.68 5.94
N TYR A 70 2.48 -4.06 5.52
CA TYR A 70 2.45 -2.73 4.94
C TYR A 70 1.25 -1.94 5.50
N GLY A 71 1.47 -0.64 5.64
CA GLY A 71 0.56 0.29 6.30
C GLY A 71 0.27 1.51 5.42
N PRO A 72 -0.17 2.65 6.00
CA PRO A 72 -0.52 3.84 5.24
C PRO A 72 0.60 4.30 4.29
N LEU A 73 0.32 5.25 3.38
CA LEU A 73 1.33 5.83 2.48
C LEU A 73 2.64 6.18 3.19
N LEU A 74 2.57 6.65 4.44
CA LEU A 74 3.69 6.93 5.35
C LEU A 74 4.69 5.76 5.52
N SER A 75 4.32 4.54 5.13
CA SER A 75 5.24 3.40 5.12
C SER A 75 6.48 3.67 4.26
N ILE A 76 6.34 4.38 3.13
CA ILE A 76 7.44 4.60 2.17
C ILE A 76 8.64 5.36 2.77
N PRO A 77 8.50 6.46 3.55
CA PRO A 77 9.64 7.09 4.23
C PRO A 77 10.05 6.39 5.54
N THR A 78 9.22 5.51 6.12
CA THR A 78 9.53 4.87 7.42
C THR A 78 10.31 3.57 7.31
N THR A 79 10.38 2.95 6.13
CA THR A 79 11.22 1.76 5.96
C THR A 79 12.70 2.16 5.98
N PRO A 80 13.59 1.30 6.49
CA PRO A 80 15.02 1.62 6.64
C PRO A 80 15.79 1.65 5.31
N ARG A 81 15.10 1.62 4.16
CA ARG A 81 15.69 1.48 2.84
C ARG A 81 15.85 2.85 2.16
N PRO A 82 16.91 3.07 1.36
CA PRO A 82 17.08 4.32 0.61
C PRO A 82 15.87 4.62 -0.29
N LEU A 83 15.64 5.90 -0.60
CA LEU A 83 14.58 6.31 -1.51
C LEU A 83 15.13 6.56 -2.91
N ARG A 84 14.51 5.99 -3.94
CA ARG A 84 14.81 6.27 -5.34
C ARG A 84 13.59 6.79 -6.03
N ILE A 85 13.73 7.89 -6.76
CA ILE A 85 12.66 8.53 -7.53
C ILE A 85 12.97 8.32 -9.00
N VAL A 86 12.11 7.57 -9.68
CA VAL A 86 12.26 7.22 -11.09
C VAL A 86 11.27 8.03 -11.92
N ILE A 87 11.81 8.81 -12.86
CA ILE A 87 11.05 9.71 -13.72
C ILE A 87 10.76 9.04 -15.06
N GLY A 88 9.51 9.09 -15.50
CA GLY A 88 9.13 8.68 -16.84
C GLY A 88 9.74 9.59 -17.92
N THR A 89 10.34 9.00 -18.95
CA THR A 89 10.97 9.76 -20.05
C THR A 89 10.19 9.71 -21.36
N HIS A 90 9.13 8.91 -21.44
CA HIS A 90 8.28 8.86 -22.63
C HIS A 90 7.29 10.03 -22.68
N GLY A 91 7.17 10.67 -23.84
CA GLY A 91 6.26 11.78 -24.09
C GLY A 91 6.99 13.06 -24.49
N SER A 92 6.38 14.22 -24.20
CA SER A 92 6.98 15.52 -24.51
C SER A 92 8.07 15.90 -23.50
N SER A 93 9.09 16.63 -23.96
CA SER A 93 10.15 17.15 -23.10
C SER A 93 9.62 18.01 -21.94
N SER A 94 8.55 18.78 -22.19
CA SER A 94 7.86 19.57 -21.16
C SER A 94 7.27 18.69 -20.05
N ARG A 95 6.72 17.50 -20.38
CA ARG A 95 6.17 16.58 -19.38
C ARG A 95 7.28 15.95 -18.55
N THR A 96 8.37 15.54 -19.19
CA THR A 96 9.56 15.00 -18.51
C THR A 96 10.17 16.02 -17.56
N GLU A 97 10.29 17.29 -17.96
CA GLU A 97 10.81 18.33 -17.06
C GLU A 97 9.86 18.64 -15.90
N HIS A 98 8.54 18.56 -16.13
CA HIS A 98 7.56 18.68 -15.06
C HIS A 98 7.70 17.55 -14.02
N LEU A 99 7.85 16.30 -14.48
CA LEU A 99 8.13 15.16 -13.60
C LEU A 99 9.45 15.33 -12.84
N ARG A 100 10.48 15.87 -13.49
CA ARG A 100 11.77 16.18 -12.86
C ARG A 100 11.66 17.27 -11.79
N SER A 101 10.84 18.29 -12.02
CA SER A 101 10.51 19.31 -11.03
C SER A 101 9.83 18.72 -9.79
N ILE A 102 8.87 17.81 -9.99
CA ILE A 102 8.23 17.05 -8.90
C ILE A 102 9.26 16.20 -8.14
N ALA A 103 10.09 15.45 -8.85
CA ALA A 103 11.12 14.61 -8.24
C ALA A 103 12.08 15.41 -7.34
N ARG A 104 12.52 16.59 -7.81
CA ARG A 104 13.37 17.51 -7.02
C ARG A 104 12.67 18.00 -5.76
N ARG A 105 11.38 18.36 -5.84
CA ARG A 105 10.58 18.77 -4.67
C ARG A 105 10.43 17.62 -3.68
N LEU A 106 10.11 16.42 -4.15
CA LEU A 106 10.00 15.23 -3.31
C LEU A 106 11.33 14.88 -2.63
N ALA A 107 12.45 14.90 -3.35
CA ALA A 107 13.77 14.68 -2.78
C ALA A 107 14.15 15.75 -1.74
N SER A 108 13.81 17.01 -2.01
CA SER A 108 14.02 18.11 -1.06
C SER A 108 13.19 17.90 0.22
N ASP A 109 11.92 17.51 0.09
CA ASP A 109 11.04 17.24 1.22
C ASP A 109 11.50 16.00 2.01
N ALA A 110 11.96 14.95 1.32
CA ALA A 110 12.53 13.75 1.92
C ALA A 110 13.70 14.07 2.83
N TYR A 111 14.61 14.92 2.34
CA TYR A 111 15.77 15.36 3.10
C TYR A 111 15.37 16.30 4.25
N LEU A 112 14.51 17.29 3.99
CA LEU A 112 14.14 18.32 4.96
C LEU A 112 13.36 17.76 6.15
N TYR A 113 12.37 16.90 5.90
CA TYR A 113 11.45 16.40 6.93
C TYR A 113 11.82 15.00 7.42
N GLY A 114 12.34 14.15 6.54
CA GLY A 114 12.64 12.74 6.86
C GLY A 114 14.12 12.45 7.11
N ARG A 115 15.04 13.37 6.77
CA ARG A 115 16.49 13.09 6.68
C ARG A 115 16.80 11.88 5.80
N VAL A 116 15.97 11.65 4.79
CA VAL A 116 16.10 10.54 3.84
C VAL A 116 16.80 11.02 2.58
N ASP A 117 17.98 10.47 2.30
CA ASP A 117 18.67 10.70 1.02
C ASP A 117 17.90 10.04 -0.12
N SER A 118 17.82 10.75 -1.24
CA SER A 118 17.06 10.33 -2.42
C SER A 118 17.91 10.36 -3.68
N ILE A 119 17.78 9.32 -4.52
CA ILE A 119 18.41 9.28 -5.85
C ILE A 119 17.33 9.52 -6.90
N ILE A 120 17.52 10.53 -7.75
CA ILE A 120 16.65 10.78 -8.91
C ILE A 120 17.27 10.13 -10.14
N GLN A 121 16.49 9.33 -10.87
CA GLN A 121 16.94 8.63 -12.08
C GLN A 121 15.84 8.60 -13.15
N ASP A 122 16.23 8.53 -14.41
CA ASP A 122 15.32 8.30 -15.52
C ASP A 122 14.95 6.80 -15.63
N ASP A 123 13.74 6.49 -16.11
CA ASP A 123 13.17 5.14 -16.19
C ASP A 123 13.94 4.15 -17.06
N VAL A 124 14.38 4.55 -18.26
CA VAL A 124 15.08 3.65 -19.19
C VAL A 124 16.41 3.14 -18.61
N PRO A 125 17.34 4.01 -18.13
CA PRO A 125 18.56 3.54 -17.47
C PRO A 125 18.32 2.77 -16.16
N PHE A 126 17.19 3.02 -15.49
CA PHE A 126 16.82 2.26 -14.29
C PHE A 126 16.46 0.82 -14.64
N LEU A 127 15.65 0.60 -15.68
CA LEU A 127 15.23 -0.73 -16.13
C LEU A 127 16.41 -1.65 -16.49
N GLU A 128 17.46 -1.09 -17.10
CA GLU A 128 18.68 -1.85 -17.44
C GLU A 128 19.38 -2.45 -16.23
N LYS A 129 19.16 -1.89 -15.03
CA LYS A 129 19.86 -2.26 -13.79
C LYS A 129 18.91 -2.60 -12.63
N GLU A 130 17.62 -2.81 -12.90
CA GLU A 130 16.59 -2.93 -11.86
C GLU A 130 16.87 -4.04 -10.82
N HIS A 131 17.49 -5.14 -11.23
CA HIS A 131 17.86 -6.25 -10.35
C HIS A 131 19.04 -5.92 -9.42
N ILE A 132 19.95 -5.05 -9.85
CA ILE A 132 21.14 -4.63 -9.09
C ILE A 132 20.78 -3.47 -8.16
N VAL A 133 19.82 -2.65 -8.59
CA VAL A 133 19.34 -1.45 -7.89
C VAL A 133 18.27 -1.78 -6.83
N GLY A 134 17.85 -3.05 -6.74
CA GLY A 134 16.65 -3.53 -6.08
C GLY A 134 16.56 -3.43 -4.54
N GLU A 135 17.53 -2.81 -3.85
CA GLU A 135 17.48 -2.64 -2.39
C GLU A 135 17.04 -1.24 -1.93
N SER A 136 16.17 -0.58 -2.70
CA SER A 136 15.63 0.74 -2.36
C SER A 136 14.12 0.78 -2.46
N ASN A 137 13.50 1.65 -1.68
CA ASN A 137 12.14 2.08 -1.94
C ASN A 137 12.13 2.84 -3.27
N VAL A 138 11.10 2.62 -4.09
CA VAL A 138 11.02 3.19 -5.42
C VAL A 138 9.76 4.04 -5.55
N VAL A 139 9.93 5.31 -5.88
CA VAL A 139 8.85 6.23 -6.24
C VAL A 139 8.84 6.37 -7.76
N LEU A 140 7.79 5.87 -8.41
CA LEU A 140 7.59 5.98 -9.84
C LEU A 140 6.74 7.21 -10.15
N LEU A 141 7.28 8.14 -10.94
CA LEU A 141 6.55 9.31 -11.43
C LEU A 141 6.14 9.08 -12.88
N GLY A 142 4.83 9.00 -13.10
CA GLY A 142 4.22 8.77 -14.41
C GLY A 142 3.27 7.58 -14.44
N ASP A 143 2.41 7.54 -15.45
CA ASP A 143 1.58 6.39 -15.81
C ASP A 143 2.38 5.34 -16.61
N SER A 144 1.74 4.22 -16.99
CA SER A 144 2.36 3.18 -17.83
C SER A 144 2.70 3.62 -19.26
N PHE A 145 2.26 4.80 -19.70
CA PHE A 145 2.55 5.34 -21.03
C PHE A 145 3.74 6.29 -21.02
N SER A 146 4.03 6.90 -19.88
CA SER A 146 5.11 7.87 -19.68
C SER A 146 6.31 7.28 -18.95
N ASN A 147 6.11 6.27 -18.10
CA ASN A 147 7.16 5.64 -17.29
C ASN A 147 7.27 4.14 -17.58
N SER A 148 8.39 3.73 -18.19
CA SER A 148 8.62 2.34 -18.61
C SER A 148 8.63 1.36 -17.42
N VAL A 149 9.09 1.80 -16.24
CA VAL A 149 9.09 0.99 -15.01
C VAL A 149 7.67 0.78 -14.52
N THR A 150 6.86 1.84 -14.51
CA THR A 150 5.43 1.74 -14.15
C THR A 150 4.69 0.80 -15.08
N ASN A 151 5.01 0.84 -16.38
CA ASN A 151 4.45 -0.09 -17.35
C ASN A 151 4.85 -1.55 -17.07
N LYS A 152 6.14 -1.80 -16.84
CA LYS A 152 6.67 -3.15 -16.62
C LYS A 152 6.14 -3.72 -15.31
N TRP A 153 6.37 -3.02 -14.20
CA TRP A 153 6.02 -3.49 -12.86
C TRP A 153 4.50 -3.46 -12.62
N GLY A 154 3.76 -2.61 -13.33
CA GLY A 154 2.30 -2.59 -13.27
C GLY A 154 1.63 -3.81 -13.89
N LYS A 155 2.25 -4.46 -14.89
CA LYS A 155 1.73 -5.69 -15.50
C LYS A 155 1.84 -6.90 -14.58
N ASP A 156 2.92 -6.95 -13.81
CA ASP A 156 3.18 -7.98 -12.80
C ASP A 156 2.65 -7.58 -11.41
N GLY A 157 2.02 -6.40 -11.33
CA GLY A 157 1.54 -5.79 -10.11
C GLY A 157 0.32 -6.50 -9.56
N ARG A 158 0.32 -6.73 -8.24
CA ARG A 158 -0.81 -7.34 -7.52
C ARG A 158 -1.92 -6.33 -7.17
N VAL A 159 -1.66 -5.04 -7.35
CA VAL A 159 -2.62 -3.98 -7.04
C VAL A 159 -3.64 -3.80 -8.16
N PRO A 160 -4.93 -3.55 -7.83
CA PRO A 160 -6.00 -3.43 -8.81
C PRO A 160 -6.01 -2.03 -9.47
N VAL A 161 -4.85 -1.54 -9.93
CA VAL A 161 -4.72 -0.25 -10.61
C VAL A 161 -4.26 -0.48 -12.04
N THR A 162 -4.94 0.11 -13.01
CA THR A 162 -4.58 0.01 -14.43
C THR A 162 -4.72 1.36 -15.11
N PHE A 163 -3.68 1.79 -15.83
CA PHE A 163 -3.76 2.96 -16.70
C PHE A 163 -4.31 2.52 -18.06
N LEU A 164 -5.53 2.94 -18.37
CA LEU A 164 -6.20 2.61 -19.64
C LEU A 164 -5.72 3.51 -20.78
N SER A 165 -5.37 4.76 -20.45
CA SER A 165 -4.78 5.75 -21.33
C SER A 165 -4.02 6.79 -20.50
N PRO A 166 -3.26 7.72 -21.11
CA PRO A 166 -2.66 8.86 -20.39
C PRO A 166 -3.67 9.77 -19.66
N SER A 167 -4.97 9.61 -19.91
CA SER A 167 -6.05 10.41 -19.32
C SER A 167 -7.10 9.56 -18.61
N ALA A 168 -6.86 8.26 -18.41
CA ALA A 168 -7.83 7.36 -17.80
C ALA A 168 -7.15 6.35 -16.88
N ILE A 169 -7.55 6.36 -15.61
CA ILE A 169 -7.05 5.50 -14.55
C ILE A 169 -8.20 4.61 -14.12
N LYS A 170 -7.98 3.32 -14.00
CA LYS A 170 -8.93 2.36 -13.45
C LYS A 170 -8.43 1.87 -12.11
N VAL A 171 -9.26 1.98 -11.07
CA VAL A 171 -9.02 1.37 -9.75
C VAL A 171 -10.15 0.38 -9.50
N HIS A 172 -9.80 -0.88 -9.31
CA HIS A 172 -10.74 -2.00 -9.25
C HIS A 172 -11.69 -2.03 -10.46
N ASP A 173 -12.96 -1.69 -10.29
CA ASP A 173 -13.99 -1.67 -11.32
C ASP A 173 -14.33 -0.24 -11.82
N ARG A 174 -13.92 0.80 -11.08
CA ARG A 174 -14.22 2.20 -11.40
C ARG A 174 -13.15 2.84 -12.29
N VAL A 175 -13.62 3.62 -13.27
CA VAL A 175 -12.77 4.38 -14.19
C VAL A 175 -12.84 5.88 -13.87
N PHE A 176 -11.67 6.49 -13.74
CA PHE A 176 -11.43 7.90 -13.48
C PHE A 176 -10.83 8.52 -14.74
N GLN A 177 -11.59 9.40 -15.39
CA GLN A 177 -11.23 10.03 -16.67
C GLN A 177 -11.58 11.53 -16.72
N ALA A 178 -11.95 12.12 -15.58
CA ALA A 178 -12.16 13.56 -15.49
C ALA A 178 -10.82 14.29 -15.52
N LYS A 179 -10.85 15.55 -15.95
CA LYS A 179 -9.64 16.38 -16.00
C LYS A 179 -9.05 16.57 -14.61
N HIS A 180 -7.73 16.65 -14.56
CA HIS A 180 -6.99 16.98 -13.35
C HIS A 180 -7.23 16.01 -12.18
N GLN A 181 -7.64 14.77 -12.44
CA GLN A 181 -7.62 13.70 -11.46
C GLN A 181 -6.19 13.18 -11.24
N GLY A 182 -5.80 13.02 -9.99
CA GLY A 182 -4.50 12.47 -9.59
C GLY A 182 -4.65 11.13 -8.88
N ILE A 183 -3.67 10.24 -9.00
CA ILE A 183 -3.58 9.01 -8.22
C ILE A 183 -2.21 8.88 -7.56
N ILE A 184 -2.22 8.46 -6.30
CA ILE A 184 -1.05 7.99 -5.57
C ILE A 184 -1.39 6.61 -4.99
N TYR A 185 -0.48 5.64 -5.11
CA TYR A 185 -0.70 4.33 -4.49
C TYR A 185 0.60 3.60 -4.16
N LEU A 186 0.57 2.83 -3.07
CA LEU A 186 1.60 1.85 -2.72
C LEU A 186 1.38 0.54 -3.48
N ALA A 187 2.47 -0.13 -3.78
CA ALA A 187 2.52 -1.47 -4.36
C ALA A 187 3.72 -2.26 -3.81
N ALA A 188 3.66 -3.58 -3.95
CA ALA A 188 4.78 -4.46 -3.63
C ALA A 188 5.99 -4.15 -4.53
N HIS A 189 7.18 -4.08 -3.95
CA HIS A 189 8.40 -4.04 -4.74
C HIS A 189 8.69 -5.44 -5.33
N PRO A 190 8.90 -5.60 -6.65
CA PRO A 190 8.98 -6.91 -7.29
C PRO A 190 10.18 -7.76 -6.87
N PHE A 191 11.28 -7.11 -6.46
CA PHE A 191 12.55 -7.78 -6.15
C PHE A 191 13.00 -7.66 -4.68
N CYS A 192 12.26 -6.97 -3.82
CA CYS A 192 12.67 -6.71 -2.44
C CYS A 192 11.46 -6.73 -1.51
N SER A 193 11.34 -7.78 -0.70
CA SER A 193 10.23 -7.95 0.25
C SER A 193 10.22 -6.93 1.38
N SER A 194 11.35 -6.28 1.67
CA SER A 194 11.45 -5.20 2.67
C SER A 194 11.34 -3.79 2.08
N CYS A 195 11.10 -3.66 0.77
CA CYS A 195 11.03 -2.40 0.06
C CYS A 195 9.61 -2.19 -0.46
N LEU A 196 9.26 -0.93 -0.69
CA LEU A 196 7.96 -0.55 -1.25
C LEU A 196 8.13 0.17 -2.59
N THR A 197 7.12 0.02 -3.43
CA THR A 197 6.94 0.87 -4.61
C THR A 197 5.80 1.83 -4.34
N LEU A 198 6.01 3.10 -4.65
CA LEU A 198 4.98 4.14 -4.65
C LEU A 198 4.84 4.65 -6.07
N VAL A 199 3.63 4.76 -6.58
CA VAL A 199 3.37 5.29 -7.92
C VAL A 199 2.56 6.57 -7.78
N LEU A 200 2.99 7.62 -8.49
CA LEU A 200 2.26 8.87 -8.64
C LEU A 200 1.98 9.12 -10.12
N SER A 201 0.72 9.38 -10.42
CA SER A 201 0.30 9.76 -11.76
C SER A 201 -0.90 10.71 -11.69
N GLY A 202 -1.30 11.24 -12.84
CA GLY A 202 -2.51 12.02 -12.95
C GLY A 202 -2.87 12.25 -14.40
N THR A 203 -4.15 12.52 -14.59
CA THR A 203 -4.68 13.09 -15.83
C THR A 203 -4.16 14.53 -15.93
N GLU A 204 -3.37 14.78 -16.96
CA GLU A 204 -2.68 16.06 -17.18
C GLU A 204 -1.72 16.46 -16.03
N SER A 205 -1.01 17.59 -16.20
CA SER A 205 -0.03 18.05 -15.21
C SER A 205 -0.65 18.39 -13.85
N LEU A 206 -1.85 18.96 -13.84
CA LEU A 206 -2.50 19.35 -12.57
C LEU A 206 -2.97 18.16 -11.75
N GLY A 207 -3.41 17.06 -12.39
CA GLY A 207 -3.74 15.82 -11.68
C GLY A 207 -2.53 15.24 -10.97
N LEU A 208 -1.38 15.24 -11.64
CA LEU A 208 -0.13 14.79 -11.04
C LEU A 208 0.30 15.68 -9.86
N GLU A 209 0.18 17.00 -9.98
CA GLU A 209 0.43 17.93 -8.87
C GLU A 209 -0.49 17.67 -7.67
N ARG A 210 -1.75 17.31 -7.92
CA ARG A 210 -2.70 16.92 -6.85
C ARG A 210 -2.28 15.63 -6.17
N ALA A 211 -1.93 14.59 -6.94
CA ALA A 211 -1.39 13.35 -6.38
C ALA A 211 -0.13 13.60 -5.53
N CYS A 212 0.76 14.48 -5.99
CA CYS A 212 2.00 14.82 -5.29
C CYS A 212 1.76 15.44 -3.90
N ARG A 213 0.64 16.15 -3.68
CA ARG A 213 0.31 16.74 -2.37
C ARG A 213 0.02 15.69 -1.29
N PHE A 214 -0.30 14.47 -1.69
CA PHE A 214 -0.53 13.33 -0.80
C PHE A 214 0.75 12.57 -0.47
N PHE A 215 1.91 13.01 -0.96
CA PHE A 215 3.17 12.40 -0.57
C PHE A 215 3.43 12.61 0.94
N PRO A 216 3.71 11.56 1.72
CA PRO A 216 3.65 11.58 3.19
C PRO A 216 4.91 12.14 3.88
N PHE A 217 5.41 13.32 3.47
CA PHE A 217 6.50 14.00 4.18
C PHE A 217 6.04 15.06 5.17
N ARG A 218 4.83 15.61 4.98
CA ARG A 218 4.38 16.82 5.70
C ARG A 218 3.16 16.61 6.59
N THR A 219 2.61 15.39 6.68
CA THR A 219 1.32 15.18 7.36
C THR A 219 1.47 14.29 8.60
N GLY A 220 1.02 14.82 9.74
CA GLY A 220 0.75 14.01 10.95
C GLY A 220 -0.51 13.15 10.83
N VAL A 221 -1.12 13.09 9.64
CA VAL A 221 -2.30 12.28 9.33
C VAL A 221 -1.89 11.15 8.40
N SER A 222 -2.22 9.93 8.79
CA SER A 222 -2.00 8.73 8.00
C SER A 222 -2.96 8.70 6.80
N LEU A 223 -2.42 8.84 5.59
CA LEU A 223 -3.20 8.60 4.37
C LEU A 223 -3.31 7.10 4.10
N PRO A 224 -4.45 6.62 3.56
CA PRO A 224 -4.59 5.23 3.11
C PRO A 224 -3.53 4.87 2.05
N GLU A 225 -3.38 3.59 1.72
CA GLU A 225 -2.34 3.12 0.79
C GLU A 225 -2.52 3.61 -0.63
N TRP A 226 -3.73 4.01 -0.99
CA TRP A 226 -4.03 4.61 -2.28
C TRP A 226 -5.10 5.68 -2.13
N VAL A 227 -4.99 6.69 -2.99
CA VAL A 227 -5.89 7.83 -3.04
C VAL A 227 -6.04 8.25 -4.50
N VAL A 228 -7.29 8.39 -4.97
CA VAL A 228 -7.61 9.17 -6.15
C VAL A 228 -8.13 10.52 -5.69
N SER A 229 -7.61 11.57 -6.31
CA SER A 229 -7.88 12.95 -5.96
C SER A 229 -8.44 13.72 -7.14
N SER A 230 -9.28 14.69 -6.83
CA SER A 230 -9.86 15.67 -7.73
C SER A 230 -9.66 17.07 -7.15
N GLY A 231 -10.28 18.10 -7.73
CA GLY A 231 -10.19 19.47 -7.25
C GLY A 231 -11.03 19.65 -5.99
N ALA A 232 -10.62 20.57 -5.10
CA ALA A 232 -11.48 20.97 -3.99
C ALA A 232 -12.75 21.68 -4.50
N GLU A 233 -12.66 22.31 -5.67
CA GLU A 233 -13.78 22.86 -6.43
C GLU A 233 -14.82 21.82 -6.85
N ASP A 234 -14.48 20.52 -6.87
CA ASP A 234 -15.37 19.43 -7.24
C ASP A 234 -16.27 18.97 -6.07
N GLY A 235 -16.28 19.70 -4.94
CA GLY A 235 -17.15 19.46 -3.79
C GLY A 235 -16.76 18.25 -2.94
N GLN A 236 -15.61 17.64 -3.21
CA GLN A 236 -15.12 16.46 -2.50
C GLN A 236 -14.28 16.85 -1.27
N LYS A 237 -14.36 16.06 -0.18
CA LYS A 237 -13.80 16.34 1.16
C LYS A 237 -12.28 16.53 1.14
N GLY A 238 -11.82 17.73 0.83
CA GLY A 238 -10.40 18.04 0.66
C GLY A 238 -9.81 17.56 -0.69
N GLY A 239 -10.64 17.35 -1.71
CA GLY A 239 -10.21 16.91 -3.04
C GLY A 239 -9.89 15.40 -3.14
N ILE A 240 -10.41 14.57 -2.23
CA ILE A 240 -10.30 13.10 -2.31
C ILE A 240 -11.59 12.53 -2.88
N GLU A 241 -11.49 11.79 -3.98
CA GLU A 241 -12.63 11.13 -4.63
C GLU A 241 -12.88 9.75 -4.06
N THR A 242 -11.80 9.00 -3.92
CA THR A 242 -11.80 7.62 -3.43
C THR A 242 -10.45 7.34 -2.79
N ALA A 243 -10.44 6.48 -1.78
CA ALA A 243 -9.22 6.03 -1.14
C ALA A 243 -9.45 4.71 -0.42
N GLY A 244 -8.35 4.04 -0.05
CA GLY A 244 -8.46 2.81 0.70
C GLY A 244 -7.14 2.14 1.00
N PHE A 245 -7.27 0.94 1.51
CA PHE A 245 -6.17 0.03 1.78
C PHE A 245 -6.33 -1.22 0.93
N TRP A 246 -5.22 -1.84 0.56
CA TRP A 246 -5.23 -3.10 -0.17
C TRP A 246 -5.54 -4.29 0.74
N GLY A 247 -5.85 -5.43 0.14
CA GLY A 247 -5.83 -6.72 0.82
C GLY A 247 -4.44 -7.09 1.32
N ARG A 248 -4.33 -8.16 2.12
CA ARG A 248 -3.02 -8.70 2.56
C ARG A 248 -2.14 -9.13 1.38
N ASP A 249 -2.77 -9.50 0.28
CA ASP A 249 -2.18 -9.95 -0.97
C ASP A 249 -1.89 -8.81 -1.97
N TRP A 250 -2.08 -7.55 -1.55
CA TRP A 250 -2.08 -6.34 -2.38
C TRP A 250 -3.31 -6.18 -3.29
N GLY A 251 -4.32 -7.06 -3.16
CA GLY A 251 -5.55 -6.99 -3.94
C GLY A 251 -6.54 -5.93 -3.44
N TRP A 252 -7.76 -5.96 -3.98
CA TRP A 252 -8.86 -5.11 -3.52
C TRP A 252 -9.28 -5.47 -2.10
N SER A 253 -9.64 -4.46 -1.29
CA SER A 253 -10.23 -4.68 0.04
C SER A 253 -11.57 -3.97 0.18
N GLU A 254 -12.65 -4.75 0.15
CA GLU A 254 -14.02 -4.27 0.36
C GLU A 254 -14.23 -3.60 1.72
N SER A 255 -13.56 -4.09 2.76
CA SER A 255 -13.82 -3.68 4.14
C SER A 255 -13.22 -2.33 4.50
N ILE A 256 -12.16 -1.90 3.80
CA ILE A 256 -11.33 -0.72 4.16
C ILE A 256 -10.98 0.14 2.94
N SER A 257 -11.80 0.06 1.88
CA SER A 257 -11.75 0.95 0.73
C SER A 257 -13.12 1.55 0.48
N PHE A 258 -13.15 2.81 0.03
CA PHE A 258 -14.39 3.44 -0.46
C PHE A 258 -14.16 3.92 -1.88
N LEU A 259 -15.06 3.55 -2.79
CA LEU A 259 -15.06 3.99 -4.19
C LEU A 259 -16.00 5.14 -4.43
#